data_AF-A0A2K1DYI4-F1
#
_entry.id   AF-A0A2K1DYI4-F1
#
_cell.length_a   1.000
_cell.length_b   1.000
_cell.length_c   1.000
_cell.angle_alpha   90.00
_cell.angle_beta   90.00
_cell.angle_gamma   90.00
#
_symmetry.space_group_name_H-M   'P 1'
#
loop_
_entity.id
_entity.type
_entity.pdbx_description
1 polymer ?
#
loop_
_entity_poly.entity_id
_entity_poly.type
_entity_poly.pdbx_seq_one_letter_code
_entity_poly.pdbx_strand_id
1 'polypeptide(L)'
;MSTLIVLGSAHSEGGACTSEELYNIIQEIKPEVVFCEVSPEKLPQFLKRTDVSSTEMEAIKRLINEESINVVPVDVNEDPFDQRLEAMFSLFKRKMKVYINAHNMSLNETYLKGFKFLNSVDSDKIFRDKNDMERYFIETVNNQELSNFYSDWLKWNDKRENQWINLVHNYFKINKPKVGVFLVGAGHRFRLIDKIENVKNRNKLLVSWDFFHFK
;
A
#
# COMPACT_ATOMS: atom_id res chain seq x y z
N MET A 1 -9.86 -14.21 17.97
CA MET A 1 -9.32 -14.28 16.60
C MET A 1 -8.47 -13.03 16.44
N SER A 2 -7.26 -13.15 15.92
CA SER A 2 -6.40 -11.99 15.76
C SER A 2 -6.90 -11.11 14.61
N THR A 3 -6.65 -9.80 14.70
CA THR A 3 -7.04 -8.81 13.69
C THR A 3 -5.79 -8.14 13.12
N LEU A 4 -5.78 -7.99 11.79
CA LEU A 4 -4.83 -7.16 11.08
C LEU A 4 -5.57 -5.98 10.48
N ILE A 5 -5.26 -4.77 10.93
CA ILE A 5 -5.76 -3.54 10.34
C ILE A 5 -4.85 -3.13 9.19
N VAL A 6 -5.40 -2.96 7.99
CA VAL A 6 -4.65 -2.52 6.80
C VAL A 6 -4.85 -1.04 6.60
N LEU A 7 -3.76 -0.27 6.74
CA LEU A 7 -3.74 1.17 6.55
C LEU A 7 -3.09 1.54 5.22
N GLY A 8 -3.89 2.15 4.36
CA GLY A 8 -3.50 2.81 3.12
C GLY A 8 -2.75 4.09 3.41
N SER A 9 -1.59 4.22 2.80
CA SER A 9 -0.70 5.37 2.93
C SER A 9 -0.35 5.99 1.57
N ALA A 10 0.32 7.13 1.65
CA ALA A 10 0.88 7.83 0.50
C ALA A 10 2.35 8.15 0.79
N HIS A 11 3.18 8.19 -0.26
CA HIS A 11 4.63 8.37 -0.13
C HIS A 11 5.06 9.77 0.32
N SER A 12 4.18 10.76 0.23
CA SER A 12 4.48 12.17 0.51
C SER A 12 3.47 12.78 1.46
N GLU A 13 3.97 13.60 2.37
CA GLU A 13 3.10 14.38 3.25
C GLU A 13 2.38 15.49 2.49
N GLY A 14 1.18 15.82 2.94
CA GLY A 14 0.42 16.95 2.44
C GLY A 14 -0.96 17.05 3.07
N GLY A 15 -1.34 18.26 3.48
CA GLY A 15 -2.64 18.50 4.10
C GLY A 15 -2.86 17.62 5.32
N ALA A 16 -3.96 16.87 5.35
CA ALA A 16 -4.31 15.94 6.42
C ALA A 16 -3.56 14.57 6.37
N CYS A 17 -2.67 14.36 5.40
CA CYS A 17 -1.84 13.16 5.30
C CYS A 17 -0.41 13.47 5.77
N THR A 18 -0.11 13.27 7.05
CA THR A 18 1.22 13.52 7.65
C THR A 18 1.72 12.30 8.41
N SER A 19 3.04 12.21 8.63
CA SER A 19 3.62 11.12 9.42
C SER A 19 3.20 11.19 10.88
N GLU A 20 2.98 12.39 11.41
CA GLU A 20 2.43 12.62 12.75
C GLU A 20 1.02 12.04 12.88
N GLU A 21 0.14 12.30 11.91
CA GLU A 21 -1.21 11.75 11.92
C GLU A 21 -1.19 10.22 11.78
N LEU A 22 -0.32 9.67 10.91
CA LEU A 22 -0.15 8.22 10.78
C LEU A 22 0.31 7.60 12.09
N TYR A 23 1.29 8.22 12.75
CA TYR A 23 1.77 7.80 14.06
C TYR A 23 0.62 7.81 15.08
N ASN A 24 -0.16 8.89 15.17
CA ASN A 24 -1.29 9.01 16.09
C ASN A 24 -2.35 7.93 15.85
N ILE A 25 -2.67 7.62 14.58
CA ILE A 25 -3.59 6.53 14.23
C ILE A 25 -3.05 5.19 14.74
N ILE A 26 -1.76 4.91 14.54
CA ILE A 26 -1.14 3.67 15.00
C ILE A 26 -1.15 3.60 16.55
N GLN A 27 -0.89 4.73 17.22
CA GLN A 27 -1.00 4.85 18.68
C GLN A 27 -2.40 4.56 19.20
N GLU A 28 -3.44 5.02 18.50
CA GLU A 28 -4.83 4.77 18.88
C GLU A 28 -5.17 3.28 18.77
N ILE A 29 -4.68 2.61 17.71
CA ILE A 29 -4.88 1.18 17.48
C ILE A 29 -4.18 0.31 18.52
N LYS A 30 -3.02 0.76 19.04
CA LYS A 30 -2.15 0.02 19.96
C LYS A 30 -1.79 -1.40 19.47
N PRO A 31 -1.19 -1.53 18.27
CA PRO A 31 -0.86 -2.84 17.72
C PRO A 31 0.32 -3.48 18.47
N GLU A 32 0.38 -4.81 18.47
CA GLU A 32 1.53 -5.57 18.96
C GLU A 32 2.63 -5.69 17.87
N VAL A 33 2.27 -5.46 16.61
CA VAL A 33 3.16 -5.55 15.45
C VAL A 33 2.73 -4.59 14.34
N VAL A 34 3.69 -3.96 13.68
CA VAL A 34 3.48 -3.14 12.48
C VAL A 34 4.24 -3.73 11.31
N PHE A 35 3.54 -4.10 10.24
CA PHE A 35 4.14 -4.56 8.99
C PHE A 35 4.31 -3.40 8.02
N CYS A 36 5.37 -3.41 7.22
CA CYS A 36 5.68 -2.33 6.26
C CYS A 36 6.18 -2.87 4.91
N GLU A 37 5.87 -2.13 3.84
CA GLU A 37 6.31 -2.38 2.45
C GLU A 37 7.80 -2.07 2.23
N VAL A 38 8.65 -2.72 3.00
CA VAL A 38 10.09 -2.67 2.82
C VAL A 38 10.64 -4.06 3.08
N SER A 39 11.73 -4.40 2.40
CA SER A 39 12.39 -5.68 2.61
C SER A 39 13.25 -5.66 3.88
N PRO A 40 13.53 -6.84 4.48
CA PRO A 40 14.39 -6.95 5.65
C PRO A 40 15.77 -6.28 5.49
N GLU A 41 16.33 -6.33 4.29
CA GLU A 41 17.65 -5.80 3.97
C GLU A 41 17.65 -4.29 3.77
N LYS A 42 16.53 -3.73 3.30
CA LYS A 42 16.38 -2.28 3.06
C LYS A 42 15.95 -1.52 4.31
N LEU A 43 15.17 -2.12 5.21
CA LEU A 43 14.66 -1.43 6.41
C LEU A 43 15.79 -0.78 7.23
N PRO A 44 16.91 -1.46 7.59
CA PRO A 44 18.00 -0.81 8.32
C PRO A 44 18.64 0.37 7.59
N GLN A 45 18.60 0.38 6.26
CA GLN A 45 19.14 1.47 5.45
C GLN A 45 18.21 2.68 5.49
N PHE A 46 16.90 2.45 5.36
CA PHE A 46 15.89 3.50 5.47
C PHE A 46 15.84 4.15 6.85
N LEU A 47 16.00 3.36 7.92
CA LEU A 47 16.06 3.90 9.28
C LEU A 47 17.25 4.85 9.49
N LYS A 48 18.34 4.69 8.73
CA LYS A 48 19.53 5.55 8.79
C LYS A 48 19.47 6.78 7.88
N ARG A 49 18.52 6.85 6.95
CA ARG A 49 18.40 7.98 6.02
C ARG A 49 17.90 9.23 6.73
N THR A 50 18.48 10.37 6.37
CA THR A 50 18.15 11.71 6.88
C THR A 50 17.75 12.70 5.78
N ASP A 51 17.87 12.29 4.52
CA ASP A 51 17.76 13.13 3.32
C ASP A 51 16.38 13.07 2.67
N VAL A 52 15.84 11.87 2.47
CA VAL A 52 14.52 11.64 1.89
C VAL A 52 13.86 10.45 2.58
N SER A 53 12.65 10.67 3.08
CA SER A 53 11.88 9.66 3.78
C SER A 53 10.41 9.83 3.46
N SER A 54 9.71 8.71 3.30
CA SER A 54 8.27 8.72 3.05
C SER A 54 7.51 8.94 4.35
N THR A 55 6.24 9.31 4.23
CA THR A 55 5.31 9.46 5.37
C THR A 55 5.29 8.21 6.25
N GLU A 56 5.29 7.02 5.63
CA GLU A 56 5.32 5.74 6.35
C GLU A 56 6.63 5.55 7.11
N MET A 57 7.76 5.88 6.47
CA MET A 57 9.07 5.63 7.06
C MET A 57 9.36 6.58 8.22
N GLU A 58 8.92 7.83 8.16
CA GLU A 58 9.01 8.75 9.30
C GLU A 58 8.16 8.28 10.48
N ALA A 59 6.92 7.83 10.24
CA ALA A 59 6.09 7.24 11.29
C ALA A 59 6.73 5.99 11.90
N ILE A 60 7.31 5.09 11.07
CA ILE A 60 8.03 3.89 11.53
C ILE A 60 9.26 4.24 12.37
N LYS A 61 10.09 5.19 11.93
CA LYS A 61 11.26 5.63 12.72
C LYS A 61 10.83 6.11 14.10
N ARG A 62 9.75 6.89 14.16
CA ARG A 62 9.20 7.39 15.41
C ARG A 62 8.70 6.27 16.30
N LEU A 63 7.92 5.33 15.75
CA LEU A 63 7.44 4.14 16.47
C LEU A 63 8.58 3.34 17.10
N ILE A 64 9.66 3.10 16.35
CA ILE A 64 10.82 2.34 16.85
C ILE A 64 11.57 3.09 17.96
N ASN A 65 11.64 4.42 17.89
CA ASN A 65 12.39 5.24 18.86
C ASN A 65 11.60 5.48 20.15
N GLU A 66 10.29 5.69 20.03
CA GLU A 66 9.43 6.09 21.15
C GLU A 66 8.72 4.88 21.80
N GLU A 67 8.56 3.77 21.07
CA GLU A 67 7.87 2.58 21.55
C GLU A 67 8.65 1.28 21.40
N SER A 68 8.35 0.31 22.26
CA SER A 68 8.82 -1.07 22.11
C SER A 68 7.91 -1.88 21.18
N ILE A 69 7.52 -1.31 20.03
CA ILE A 69 6.67 -1.99 19.05
C ILE A 69 7.50 -2.78 18.04
N ASN A 70 7.05 -3.99 17.70
CA ASN A 70 7.75 -4.80 16.71
C ASN A 70 7.40 -4.35 15.29
N VAL A 71 8.37 -3.81 14.56
CA VAL A 71 8.22 -3.46 13.14
C VAL A 71 8.78 -4.59 12.28
N VAL A 72 7.93 -5.14 11.41
CA VAL A 72 8.26 -6.32 10.59
C VAL A 72 8.23 -5.96 9.10
N PRO A 73 9.38 -5.98 8.40
CA PRO A 73 9.44 -5.79 6.96
C PRO A 73 8.84 -7.00 6.23
N VAL A 74 8.01 -6.78 5.21
CA VAL A 74 7.34 -7.88 4.46
C VAL A 74 7.57 -7.86 2.95
N ASP A 75 8.36 -6.93 2.42
CA ASP A 75 8.46 -6.75 0.98
C ASP A 75 9.63 -7.50 0.30
N VAL A 76 9.62 -7.52 -1.03
CA VAL A 76 10.71 -8.04 -1.87
C VAL A 76 11.89 -7.07 -1.92
N ASN A 77 13.10 -7.62 -2.06
CA ASN A 77 14.31 -6.80 -2.23
C ASN A 77 14.39 -6.13 -3.60
N GLU A 78 13.85 -6.77 -4.62
CA GLU A 78 14.06 -6.39 -6.01
C GLU A 78 12.95 -5.45 -6.48
N ASP A 79 13.35 -4.27 -6.95
CA ASP A 79 12.52 -3.43 -7.80
C ASP A 79 13.12 -3.47 -9.22
N PRO A 80 12.50 -4.20 -10.17
CA PRO A 80 13.03 -4.35 -11.51
C PRO A 80 12.70 -3.14 -12.40
N PHE A 81 11.95 -2.15 -11.89
CA PHE A 81 11.50 -1.03 -12.69
C PHE A 81 12.44 0.17 -12.56
N ASP A 82 12.57 0.87 -13.68
CA ASP A 82 13.34 2.10 -13.80
C ASP A 82 12.39 3.27 -14.13
N GLN A 83 12.95 4.38 -14.61
CA GLN A 83 12.22 5.59 -14.97
C GLN A 83 11.13 5.37 -16.03
N ARG A 84 11.14 4.24 -16.76
CA ARG A 84 10.05 3.87 -17.69
C ARG A 84 8.72 3.69 -16.99
N LEU A 85 8.69 3.31 -15.71
CA LEU A 85 7.46 3.22 -14.93
C LEU A 85 6.78 4.59 -14.78
N GLU A 86 7.56 5.60 -14.38
CA GLU A 86 7.06 6.97 -14.28
C GLU A 86 6.68 7.55 -15.65
N ALA A 87 7.43 7.21 -16.70
CA ALA A 87 7.10 7.61 -18.07
C ALA A 87 5.77 7.00 -18.54
N MET A 88 5.50 5.73 -18.19
CA MET A 88 4.23 5.05 -18.48
C MET A 88 3.06 5.74 -17.79
N PHE A 89 3.15 6.02 -16.48
CA PHE A 89 2.07 6.76 -15.78
C PHE A 89 1.90 8.18 -16.31
N SER A 90 3.00 8.85 -16.66
CA SER A 90 2.95 10.18 -17.29
C SER A 90 2.26 10.14 -18.65
N LEU A 91 2.46 9.06 -19.42
CA LEU A 91 1.76 8.85 -20.69
C LEU A 91 0.25 8.75 -20.48
N PHE A 92 -0.21 7.98 -19.49
CA PHE A 92 -1.64 7.87 -19.17
C PHE A 92 -2.24 9.23 -18.80
N LYS A 93 -1.60 9.97 -17.88
CA LYS A 93 -2.05 11.32 -17.46
C LYS A 93 -2.15 12.27 -18.64
N ARG A 94 -1.18 12.24 -19.57
CA ARG A 94 -1.16 13.12 -20.74
C ARG A 94 -2.20 12.74 -21.79
N LYS A 95 -2.49 11.46 -21.96
CA LYS A 95 -3.35 10.96 -23.05
C LYS A 95 -4.81 10.78 -22.64
N MET A 96 -5.12 10.64 -21.36
CA MET A 96 -6.47 10.36 -20.87
C MET A 96 -6.94 11.43 -19.88
N LYS A 97 -7.81 12.34 -20.36
CA LYS A 97 -8.40 13.40 -19.51
C LYS A 97 -9.12 12.83 -18.28
N VAL A 98 -9.80 11.71 -18.43
CA VAL A 98 -10.49 11.03 -17.32
C VAL A 98 -9.52 10.49 -16.27
N TYR A 99 -8.35 10.00 -16.70
CA TYR A 99 -7.32 9.48 -15.80
C TYR A 99 -6.68 10.60 -14.97
N ILE A 100 -6.31 11.72 -15.60
CA ILE A 100 -5.76 12.88 -14.88
C ILE A 100 -6.79 13.50 -13.93
N ASN A 101 -8.07 13.53 -14.31
CA ASN A 101 -9.13 13.98 -13.40
C ASN A 101 -9.24 13.07 -12.16
N ALA A 102 -9.23 11.74 -12.34
CA ALA A 102 -9.24 10.79 -11.23
C ALA A 102 -7.99 10.92 -10.35
N HIS A 103 -6.82 11.15 -10.96
CA HIS A 103 -5.58 11.41 -10.22
C HIS A 103 -5.67 12.69 -9.38
N ASN A 104 -6.15 13.80 -9.97
CA ASN A 104 -6.30 15.07 -9.26
C ASN A 104 -7.35 14.98 -8.14
N MET A 105 -8.45 14.26 -8.38
CA MET A 105 -9.44 13.99 -7.34
C MET A 105 -8.82 13.23 -6.17
N SER A 106 -8.07 12.15 -6.44
CA SER A 106 -7.36 11.39 -5.40
C SER A 106 -6.38 12.27 -4.62
N LEU A 107 -5.60 13.13 -5.29
CA LEU A 107 -4.69 14.07 -4.62
C LEU A 107 -5.44 15.07 -3.72
N ASN A 108 -6.50 15.69 -4.24
CA ASN A 108 -7.27 16.68 -3.49
C ASN A 108 -7.97 16.06 -2.27
N GLU A 109 -8.58 14.89 -2.43
CA GLU A 109 -9.24 14.18 -1.33
C GLU A 109 -8.23 13.69 -0.28
N THR A 110 -7.04 13.25 -0.72
CA THR A 110 -5.94 12.91 0.20
C THR A 110 -5.48 14.14 0.98
N TYR A 111 -5.33 15.29 0.31
CA TYR A 111 -4.95 16.54 0.98
C TYR A 111 -6.00 16.99 2.00
N LEU A 112 -7.29 16.91 1.66
CA LEU A 112 -8.38 17.39 2.53
C LEU A 112 -8.72 16.43 3.67
N LYS A 113 -8.69 15.11 3.42
CA LYS A 113 -9.23 14.09 4.34
C LYS A 113 -8.16 13.10 4.84
N GLY A 114 -6.96 13.12 4.28
CA GLY A 114 -5.82 12.31 4.74
C GLY A 114 -6.11 10.82 4.74
N PHE A 115 -5.70 10.15 5.82
CA PHE A 115 -5.88 8.71 5.98
C PHE A 115 -7.33 8.25 5.98
N LYS A 116 -8.29 9.10 6.37
CA LYS A 116 -9.72 8.76 6.29
C LYS A 116 -10.15 8.52 4.84
N PHE A 117 -9.67 9.34 3.91
CA PHE A 117 -9.93 9.10 2.49
C PHE A 117 -9.12 7.93 1.95
N LEU A 118 -7.81 7.87 2.21
CA LEU A 118 -6.95 6.79 1.70
C LEU A 118 -7.44 5.39 2.10
N ASN A 119 -8.13 5.31 3.24
CA ASN A 119 -8.72 4.10 3.81
C ASN A 119 -10.22 3.92 3.57
N SER A 120 -10.79 4.70 2.65
CA SER A 120 -12.22 4.66 2.31
C SER A 120 -12.49 3.80 1.07
N VAL A 121 -13.77 3.40 0.93
CA VAL A 121 -14.28 2.73 -0.28
C VAL A 121 -14.13 3.63 -1.52
N ASP A 122 -14.22 4.96 -1.35
CA ASP A 122 -14.09 5.92 -2.45
C ASP A 122 -12.67 5.92 -3.02
N SER A 123 -11.65 5.88 -2.15
CA SER A 123 -10.25 5.71 -2.56
C SER A 123 -10.05 4.39 -3.30
N ASP A 124 -10.54 3.28 -2.74
CA ASP A 124 -10.45 1.95 -3.37
C ASP A 124 -11.11 1.94 -4.76
N LYS A 125 -12.25 2.62 -4.90
CA LYS A 125 -12.95 2.76 -6.18
C LYS A 125 -12.11 3.56 -7.18
N ILE A 126 -11.54 4.69 -6.79
CA ILE A 126 -10.72 5.51 -7.69
C ILE A 126 -9.50 4.73 -8.18
N PHE A 127 -8.82 3.99 -7.31
CA PHE A 127 -7.68 3.18 -7.72
C PHE A 127 -8.07 2.01 -8.63
N ARG A 128 -9.21 1.37 -8.38
CA ARG A 128 -9.77 0.34 -9.26
C ARG A 128 -10.10 0.89 -10.65
N ASP A 129 -10.84 2.00 -10.70
CA ASP A 129 -11.22 2.66 -11.95
C ASP A 129 -9.98 3.09 -12.75
N LYS A 130 -8.95 3.62 -12.09
CA LYS A 130 -7.67 3.95 -12.74
C LYS A 130 -7.01 2.73 -13.38
N ASN A 131 -6.96 1.60 -12.68
CA ASN A 131 -6.39 0.36 -13.23
C ASN A 131 -7.21 -0.17 -14.44
N ASP A 132 -8.53 0.01 -14.46
CA ASP A 132 -9.37 -0.29 -15.62
C ASP A 132 -9.06 0.65 -16.80
N MET A 133 -8.89 1.95 -16.53
CA MET A 133 -8.47 2.94 -17.55
C MET A 133 -7.08 2.63 -18.12
N GLU A 134 -6.13 2.23 -17.27
CA GLU A 134 -4.78 1.83 -17.68
C GLU A 134 -4.84 0.65 -18.65
N ARG A 135 -5.58 -0.41 -18.29
CA ARG A 135 -5.79 -1.58 -19.17
C ARG A 135 -6.42 -1.19 -20.50
N TYR A 136 -7.51 -0.42 -20.47
CA TYR A 136 -8.16 0.07 -21.68
C TYR A 136 -7.19 0.85 -22.59
N PHE A 137 -6.35 1.71 -22.01
CA PHE A 137 -5.37 2.47 -22.78
C PHE A 137 -4.31 1.57 -23.42
N ILE A 138 -3.78 0.62 -22.67
CA ILE A 138 -2.77 -0.34 -23.16
C ILE A 138 -3.32 -1.14 -24.34
N GLU A 139 -4.55 -1.64 -24.22
CA GLU A 139 -5.25 -2.37 -25.29
C GLU A 139 -5.52 -1.49 -26.51
N THR A 140 -5.94 -0.24 -26.30
CA THR A 140 -6.28 0.70 -27.39
C THR A 140 -5.05 1.15 -28.18
N VAL A 141 -3.93 1.43 -27.50
CA VAL A 141 -2.69 1.85 -28.16
C VAL A 141 -2.04 0.68 -28.93
N ASN A 142 -2.30 -0.56 -28.51
CA ASN A 142 -1.82 -1.78 -29.15
C ASN A 142 -0.30 -1.75 -29.44
N ASN A 143 0.47 -1.21 -28.49
CA ASN A 143 1.93 -1.19 -28.56
C ASN A 143 2.48 -2.35 -27.74
N GLN A 144 3.17 -3.29 -28.40
CA GLN A 144 3.63 -4.53 -27.78
C GLN A 144 4.64 -4.30 -26.64
N GLU A 145 5.58 -3.37 -26.81
CA GLU A 145 6.59 -3.08 -25.78
C GLU A 145 5.93 -2.53 -24.51
N LEU A 146 5.05 -1.54 -24.67
CA LEU A 146 4.30 -0.94 -23.57
C LEU A 146 3.38 -1.98 -22.90
N SER A 147 2.71 -2.83 -23.68
CA SER A 147 1.87 -3.91 -23.16
C SER A 147 2.67 -4.93 -22.36
N ASN A 148 3.86 -5.32 -22.84
CA ASN A 148 4.74 -6.25 -22.12
C ASN A 148 5.22 -5.62 -20.80
N PHE A 149 5.68 -4.38 -20.85
CA PHE A 149 6.15 -3.66 -19.67
C PHE A 149 5.04 -3.50 -18.61
N TYR A 150 3.84 -3.13 -19.03
CA TYR A 150 2.67 -3.04 -18.13
C TYR A 150 2.29 -4.40 -17.54
N SER A 151 2.32 -5.47 -18.35
CA SER A 151 2.07 -6.84 -17.88
C SER A 151 3.08 -7.27 -16.81
N ASP A 152 4.36 -6.96 -17.02
CA ASP A 152 5.41 -7.29 -16.05
C ASP A 152 5.27 -6.48 -14.76
N TRP A 153 4.87 -5.21 -14.85
CA TRP A 153 4.51 -4.40 -13.69
C TRP A 153 3.33 -4.99 -12.89
N LEU A 154 2.27 -5.43 -13.56
CA LEU A 154 1.14 -6.08 -12.89
C LEU A 154 1.54 -7.39 -12.21
N LYS A 155 2.37 -8.21 -12.86
CA LYS A 155 2.88 -9.48 -12.30
C LYS A 155 3.77 -9.23 -11.09
N TRP A 156 4.62 -8.21 -11.13
CA TRP A 156 5.49 -7.86 -10.00
C TRP A 156 4.68 -7.39 -8.78
N ASN A 157 3.66 -6.54 -9.00
CA ASN A 157 2.73 -6.16 -7.93
C ASN A 157 1.97 -7.39 -7.38
N ASP A 158 1.56 -8.32 -8.25
CA ASP A 158 0.90 -9.55 -7.81
C ASP A 158 1.82 -10.40 -6.92
N LYS A 159 3.09 -10.54 -7.30
CA LYS A 159 4.14 -11.22 -6.52
C LYS A 159 4.30 -10.57 -5.14
N ARG A 160 4.43 -9.24 -5.08
CA ARG A 160 4.56 -8.49 -3.82
C ARG A 160 3.35 -8.72 -2.91
N GLU A 161 2.14 -8.50 -3.43
CA GLU A 161 0.90 -8.66 -2.68
C GLU A 161 0.73 -10.09 -2.12
N ASN A 162 0.99 -11.11 -2.92
CA ASN A 162 0.93 -12.50 -2.46
C ASN A 162 2.00 -12.80 -1.40
N GLN A 163 3.21 -12.24 -1.54
CA GLN A 163 4.26 -12.38 -0.54
C GLN A 163 3.87 -11.73 0.79
N TRP A 164 3.31 -10.52 0.76
CA TRP A 164 2.85 -9.82 1.96
C TRP A 164 1.82 -10.65 2.73
N ILE A 165 0.80 -11.15 2.02
CA ILE A 165 -0.25 -12.00 2.61
C ILE A 165 0.39 -13.23 3.27
N ASN A 166 1.31 -13.92 2.58
CA ASN A 166 1.96 -15.12 3.10
C ASN A 166 2.82 -14.84 4.35
N LEU A 167 3.63 -13.78 4.32
CA LEU A 167 4.51 -13.42 5.43
C LEU A 167 3.73 -12.98 6.66
N VAL A 168 2.69 -12.16 6.47
CA VAL A 168 1.79 -11.76 7.56
C VAL A 168 1.10 -12.98 8.16
N HIS A 169 0.51 -13.87 7.34
CA HIS A 169 -0.13 -15.09 7.84
C HIS A 169 0.85 -15.98 8.62
N ASN A 170 2.07 -16.17 8.13
CA ASN A 170 3.10 -16.93 8.81
C ASN A 170 3.49 -16.29 10.15
N TYR A 171 3.62 -14.96 10.19
CA TYR A 171 3.90 -14.23 11.42
C TYR A 171 2.80 -14.43 12.46
N PHE A 172 1.52 -14.30 12.08
CA PHE A 172 0.40 -14.53 13.00
C PHE A 172 0.31 -15.97 13.49
N LYS A 173 0.70 -16.95 12.66
CA LYS A 173 0.74 -18.36 13.05
C LYS A 173 1.78 -18.64 14.14
N ILE A 174 2.95 -18.02 14.03
CA ILE A 174 4.09 -18.26 14.93
C ILE A 174 3.96 -17.41 16.20
N ASN A 175 3.81 -16.10 16.05
CA ASN A 175 3.91 -15.13 17.13
C ASN A 175 2.56 -14.85 17.82
N LYS A 176 1.44 -15.17 17.15
CA LYS A 176 0.07 -15.03 17.67
C LYS A 176 -0.25 -13.66 18.29
N PRO A 177 0.14 -12.51 17.68
CA PRO A 177 -0.31 -11.21 18.16
C PRO A 177 -1.84 -11.12 18.08
N LYS A 178 -2.48 -10.38 18.97
CA LYS A 178 -3.94 -10.15 18.90
C LYS A 178 -4.28 -9.08 17.88
N VAL A 179 -3.50 -8.01 17.82
CA VAL A 179 -3.69 -6.87 16.91
C VAL A 179 -2.40 -6.58 16.18
N GLY A 180 -2.46 -6.47 14.86
CA GLY A 180 -1.38 -5.95 14.03
C GLY A 180 -1.88 -4.86 13.09
N VAL A 181 -0.96 -4.01 12.63
CA VAL A 181 -1.20 -3.02 11.57
C VAL A 181 -0.32 -3.38 10.37
N PHE A 182 -0.85 -3.28 9.16
CA PHE A 182 -0.07 -3.37 7.93
C PHE A 182 -0.17 -2.05 7.16
N LEU A 183 0.97 -1.37 7.02
CA LEU A 183 1.09 -0.15 6.22
C LEU A 183 1.34 -0.53 4.76
N VAL A 184 0.45 -0.09 3.89
CA VAL A 184 0.45 -0.40 2.45
C VAL A 184 0.14 0.85 1.65
N GLY A 185 0.76 1.05 0.50
CA GLY A 185 0.38 2.11 -0.42
C GLY A 185 -1.10 1.98 -0.80
N ALA A 186 -1.87 3.07 -0.72
CA ALA A 186 -3.33 3.03 -0.88
C ALA A 186 -3.78 2.40 -2.22
N GLY A 187 -2.95 2.49 -3.26
CA GLY A 187 -3.20 1.85 -4.56
C GLY A 187 -3.26 0.32 -4.53
N HIS A 188 -2.69 -0.35 -3.53
CA HIS A 188 -2.74 -1.81 -3.39
C HIS A 188 -3.94 -2.32 -2.61
N ARG A 189 -4.64 -1.47 -1.85
CA ARG A 189 -5.71 -1.89 -0.92
C ARG A 189 -6.82 -2.65 -1.62
N PHE A 190 -7.34 -2.15 -2.74
CA PHE A 190 -8.43 -2.81 -3.46
C PHE A 190 -8.03 -4.21 -3.97
N ARG A 191 -6.78 -4.42 -4.41
CA ARG A 191 -6.28 -5.73 -4.85
C ARG A 191 -6.12 -6.69 -3.67
N LEU A 192 -5.65 -6.18 -2.53
CA LEU A 192 -5.55 -6.97 -1.30
C LEU A 192 -6.94 -7.40 -0.80
N ILE A 193 -7.95 -6.51 -0.85
CA ILE A 193 -9.34 -6.86 -0.53
C ILE A 193 -9.79 -8.05 -1.40
N ASP A 194 -9.65 -7.94 -2.73
CA ASP A 194 -10.05 -9.00 -3.66
C ASP A 194 -9.30 -10.31 -3.40
N LYS A 195 -7.99 -10.24 -3.13
CA LYS A 195 -7.16 -11.43 -2.83
C LYS A 195 -7.57 -12.10 -1.52
N ILE A 196 -7.81 -11.33 -0.47
CA ILE A 196 -8.19 -11.87 0.84
C ILE A 196 -9.58 -12.49 0.80
N GLU A 197 -10.54 -11.89 0.09
CA GLU A 197 -11.84 -12.50 -0.14
C GLU A 197 -11.72 -13.84 -0.87
N ASN A 198 -10.87 -13.92 -1.90
CA ASN A 198 -10.60 -15.16 -2.62
C ASN A 198 -9.96 -16.24 -1.74
N VAL A 199 -9.04 -15.87 -0.83
CA VAL A 199 -8.46 -16.82 0.13
C VAL A 199 -9.51 -17.30 1.13
N LYS A 200 -10.37 -16.41 1.64
CA LYS A 200 -11.45 -16.74 2.58
C LYS A 200 -12.45 -17.74 2.00
N ASN A 201 -12.74 -17.63 0.71
CA ASN A 201 -13.65 -18.56 0.02
C ASN A 201 -13.03 -19.95 -0.18
N ARG A 202 -11.69 -20.07 -0.19
CA ARG A 202 -10.98 -21.34 -0.40
C ARG A 202 -10.55 -22.01 0.91
N ASN A 203 -10.26 -21.22 1.95
CA ASN A 203 -9.68 -21.69 3.22
C ASN A 203 -10.13 -20.83 4.42
N LYS A 204 -10.09 -21.39 5.63
CA LYS A 204 -10.32 -20.61 6.86
C LYS A 204 -9.12 -19.70 7.15
N LEU A 205 -9.32 -18.39 7.09
CA LEU A 205 -8.29 -17.41 7.46
C LEU A 205 -7.94 -17.51 8.95
N LEU A 206 -6.65 -17.46 9.27
CA LEU A 206 -6.14 -17.43 10.65
C LEU A 206 -6.30 -16.05 11.30
N VAL A 207 -6.31 -15.00 10.48
CA VAL A 207 -6.35 -13.59 10.89
C VAL A 207 -7.52 -12.88 10.19
N SER A 208 -8.21 -12.00 10.91
CA SER A 208 -9.24 -11.14 10.33
C SER A 208 -8.58 -9.91 9.73
N TRP A 209 -8.71 -9.71 8.43
CA TRP A 209 -8.23 -8.51 7.76
C TRP A 209 -9.31 -7.42 7.84
N ASP A 210 -8.99 -6.31 8.50
CA ASP A 210 -9.82 -5.13 8.59
C ASP A 210 -9.25 -4.03 7.69
N PHE A 211 -9.94 -3.75 6.58
CA PHE A 211 -9.57 -2.68 5.66
C PHE A 211 -10.27 -1.36 5.97
N PHE A 212 -11.25 -1.33 6.89
CA PHE A 212 -12.16 -0.19 7.06
C PHE A 212 -12.23 0.28 8.51
N HIS A 213 -11.07 0.42 9.13
CA HIS A 213 -10.92 0.80 10.54
C HIS A 213 -11.60 2.13 10.91
N PHE A 214 -11.71 3.08 9.98
CA PHE A 214 -12.31 4.40 10.20
C PHE A 214 -13.84 4.45 10.07
N LYS A 215 -14.51 3.31 9.87
CA LYS A 215 -15.98 3.24 9.68
C LYS A 215 -16.74 3.12 10.98
#